data_AF-W2STJ8-F1
#
_entry.id   AF-W2STJ8-F1
#
_cell.length_a   1.000
_cell.length_b   1.000
_cell.length_c   1.000
_cell.angle_alpha   90.00
_cell.angle_beta   90.00
_cell.angle_gamma   90.00
#
_symmetry.space_group_name_H-M   'P 1'
#
loop_
_entity.id
_entity.type
_entity.pdbx_description
1 polymer ?
#
loop_
_entity_poly.entity_id
_entity_poly.type
_entity_poly.pdbx_seq_one_letter_code
_entity_poly.pdbx_strand_id
1 'polypeptide(L)'
;MTSRSRRDFLRTAAMSAGSATALTMLPQGIRNALAIPANNRTGSIRDVEHIVILMQENRSFDHYFGTLRGVRGFGDTRAITLPNGKPVWNQPLAAGVGEVLPFHPTAANLGL
;
A
#
# COMPACT_ATOMS: atom_id res chain seq x y z
N MET A 1 36.80 12.36 11.37
CA MET A 1 36.02 12.28 12.63
C MET A 1 34.55 12.34 12.26
N THR A 2 33.84 11.21 12.26
CA THR A 2 32.41 11.18 11.88
C THR A 2 31.56 11.72 13.03
N SER A 3 30.93 12.87 12.84
CA SER A 3 29.99 13.43 13.82
C SER A 3 28.76 12.53 13.89
N ARG A 4 28.58 11.77 14.98
CA ARG A 4 27.34 11.02 15.23
C ARG A 4 26.20 12.02 15.42
N SER A 5 25.24 12.06 14.50
CA SER A 5 24.11 12.97 14.61
C SER A 5 23.10 12.45 15.64
N ARG A 6 22.31 13.35 16.25
CA ARG A 6 21.21 12.96 17.16
C ARG A 6 20.24 11.96 16.51
N ARG A 7 20.05 12.05 15.19
CA ARG A 7 19.22 11.12 14.42
C ARG A 7 19.81 9.72 14.39
N ASP A 8 21.13 9.59 14.25
CA ASP A 8 21.80 8.29 14.26
C ASP A 8 21.70 7.65 15.65
N PHE A 9 21.89 8.43 16.72
CA PHE A 9 21.70 7.97 18.10
C PHE A 9 20.28 7.47 18.35
N LEU A 10 19.25 8.24 17.96
CA LEU A 10 17.85 7.85 18.14
C LEU A 10 17.48 6.62 17.31
N ARG A 11 18.01 6.50 16.08
CA ARG A 11 17.81 5.33 15.22
C ARG A 11 18.43 4.08 15.85
N THR A 12 19.66 4.17 16.37
CA THR A 12 20.32 3.04 17.04
C THR A 12 19.61 2.66 18.34
N ALA A 13 19.18 3.63 19.15
CA ALA A 13 18.46 3.37 20.41
C ALA A 13 17.08 2.71 20.17
N ALA A 14 16.33 3.18 19.16
CA ALA A 14 15.07 2.57 18.76
C ALA A 14 15.25 1.14 18.24
N MET A 15 16.32 0.89 17.47
CA MET A 15 16.67 -0.45 17.01
C MET A 15 17.07 -1.37 18.16
N SER A 16 17.84 -0.91 19.16
CA SER A 16 18.30 -1.76 20.26
C SER A 16 17.18 -2.17 21.23
N ALA A 17 16.20 -1.32 21.46
CA ALA A 17 15.13 -1.59 22.43
C ALA A 17 14.02 -2.53 21.89
N GLY A 18 13.81 -2.58 20.57
CA GLY A 18 12.70 -3.34 19.97
C GLY A 18 13.10 -4.48 19.02
N SER A 19 14.33 -4.51 18.48
CA SER A 19 14.66 -5.47 17.42
C SER A 19 14.90 -6.89 17.90
N ALA A 20 15.53 -7.07 19.07
CA ALA A 20 15.93 -8.41 19.53
C ALA A 20 14.72 -9.32 19.82
N THR A 21 13.63 -8.76 20.38
CA THR A 21 12.38 -9.50 20.65
C THR A 21 11.51 -9.67 19.41
N ALA A 22 11.47 -8.67 18.52
CA ALA A 22 10.72 -8.78 17.26
C ALA A 22 11.31 -9.84 16.32
N LEU A 23 12.64 -10.01 16.31
CA LEU A 23 13.33 -11.04 15.53
C LEU A 23 12.98 -12.46 15.99
N THR A 24 12.78 -12.70 17.29
CA THR A 24 12.41 -14.04 17.78
C THR A 24 10.97 -14.45 17.41
N MET A 25 10.08 -13.46 17.19
CA MET A 25 8.70 -13.69 16.74
C MET A 25 8.57 -14.05 15.26
N LEU A 26 9.60 -13.81 14.45
CA LEU A 26 9.61 -14.18 13.04
C LEU A 26 9.85 -15.69 12.86
N PRO A 27 9.13 -16.37 11.95
CA PRO A 27 9.44 -17.74 11.55
C PRO A 27 10.90 -17.88 11.10
N GLN A 28 11.51 -19.05 11.39
CA GLN A 28 12.92 -19.31 11.10
C GLN A 28 13.30 -19.05 9.63
N GLY A 29 12.41 -19.36 8.68
CA GLY A 29 12.63 -19.09 7.26
C GLY A 29 12.78 -17.60 6.94
N ILE A 30 11.96 -16.73 7.55
CA ILE A 30 12.04 -15.28 7.32
C ILE A 30 13.29 -14.70 7.98
N ARG A 31 13.65 -15.18 9.18
CA ARG A 31 14.91 -14.79 9.84
C ARG A 31 16.13 -15.08 8.97
N ASN A 32 16.19 -16.29 8.41
CA ASN A 32 17.29 -16.72 7.55
C ASN A 32 17.34 -15.87 6.28
N ALA A 33 16.18 -15.58 5.68
CA ALA A 33 16.10 -14.72 4.49
C ALA A 33 16.58 -13.28 4.76
N LEU A 34 16.20 -12.70 5.91
CA LEU A 34 16.63 -11.35 6.31
C LEU A 34 18.13 -11.25 6.63
N ALA A 35 18.75 -12.36 7.05
CA ALA A 35 20.19 -12.43 7.32
C ALA A 35 21.03 -12.46 6.04
N ILE A 36 20.43 -12.77 4.89
CA ILE A 36 21.12 -12.74 3.59
C ILE A 36 21.28 -11.27 3.18
N PRO A 37 22.51 -10.75 3.06
CA PRO A 37 22.71 -9.39 2.60
C PRO A 37 22.18 -9.25 1.17
N ALA A 38 21.50 -8.13 0.90
CA ALA A 38 21.11 -7.79 -0.47
C ALA A 38 22.35 -7.74 -1.38
N ASN A 39 22.24 -8.32 -2.58
CA ASN A 39 23.34 -8.34 -3.55
C ASN A 39 23.52 -6.95 -4.18
N ASN A 40 24.25 -6.07 -3.50
CA ASN A 40 24.51 -4.69 -3.90
C ASN A 40 25.94 -4.54 -4.42
N ARG A 41 26.23 -5.05 -5.62
CA ARG A 41 27.59 -5.02 -6.20
C ARG A 41 28.05 -3.60 -6.56
N THR A 42 27.18 -2.80 -7.17
CA THR A 42 27.46 -1.43 -7.63
C THR A 42 26.54 -0.38 -7.00
N GLY A 43 25.43 -0.79 -6.38
CA GLY A 43 24.41 0.10 -5.84
C GLY A 43 23.59 0.82 -6.92
N SER A 44 23.64 0.33 -8.16
CA SER A 44 22.91 0.88 -9.31
C SER A 44 21.90 -0.12 -9.86
N ILE A 45 21.02 0.32 -10.75
CA ILE A 45 20.04 -0.55 -11.44
C ILE A 45 20.70 -1.74 -12.17
N ARG A 46 22.01 -1.66 -12.45
CA ARG A 46 22.80 -2.74 -13.07
C ARG A 46 22.96 -4.00 -12.20
N ASP A 47 22.62 -3.92 -10.92
CA ASP A 47 22.66 -5.06 -10.00
C ASP A 47 21.35 -5.89 -10.03
N VAL A 48 20.32 -5.46 -10.77
CA VAL A 48 19.07 -6.23 -10.92
C VAL A 48 19.27 -7.40 -11.89
N GLU A 49 19.33 -8.61 -11.36
CA GLU A 49 19.51 -9.85 -12.14
C GLU A 49 18.18 -10.47 -12.59
N HIS A 50 17.13 -10.33 -11.78
CA HIS A 50 15.84 -10.96 -12.01
C HIS A 50 14.69 -10.00 -11.73
N ILE A 51 13.71 -9.97 -12.63
CA ILE A 51 12.44 -9.25 -12.47
C ILE A 51 11.34 -10.29 -12.37
N VAL A 52 10.67 -10.35 -11.22
CA VAL A 52 9.47 -11.18 -11.04
C VAL A 52 8.25 -10.29 -11.26
N ILE A 53 7.51 -10.57 -12.33
CA ILE A 53 6.26 -9.86 -12.63
C ILE A 53 5.12 -10.66 -12.03
N LEU A 54 4.54 -10.15 -10.95
CA LEU A 54 3.31 -10.70 -10.37
C LEU A 54 2.11 -10.12 -11.12
N MET A 55 1.51 -10.93 -11.98
CA MET A 55 0.24 -10.57 -12.61
C MET A 55 -0.90 -10.89 -11.67
N GLN A 56 -1.55 -9.84 -11.18
CA GLN A 56 -2.79 -9.98 -10.43
C GLN A 56 -3.98 -10.13 -11.40
N GLU A 57 -5.05 -10.72 -10.90
CA GLU A 57 -6.30 -10.89 -11.63
C GLU A 57 -6.95 -9.51 -11.95
N ASN A 58 -8.07 -9.54 -12.67
CA ASN A 58 -8.83 -8.37 -13.12
C ASN A 58 -9.51 -7.61 -11.95
N ARG A 59 -8.71 -6.92 -11.15
CA ARG A 59 -9.13 -6.02 -10.08
C ARG A 59 -8.59 -4.64 -10.38
N SER A 60 -9.48 -3.65 -10.44
CA SER A 60 -9.08 -2.27 -10.68
C SER A 60 -8.25 -1.73 -9.52
N PHE A 61 -7.42 -0.72 -9.79
CA PHE A 61 -6.65 -0.02 -8.76
C PHE A 61 -7.56 0.51 -7.64
N ASP A 62 -8.69 1.10 -8.00
CA ASP A 62 -9.64 1.67 -7.02
C ASP A 62 -10.25 0.59 -6.12
N HIS A 63 -10.38 -0.65 -6.60
CA HIS A 63 -10.85 -1.77 -5.78
C HIS A 63 -9.86 -2.11 -4.65
N TYR A 64 -8.55 -2.07 -4.91
CA TYR A 64 -7.54 -2.37 -3.89
C TYR A 64 -7.13 -1.16 -3.06
N PHE A 65 -7.05 0.00 -3.70
CA PHE A 65 -6.36 1.17 -3.17
C PHE A 65 -7.18 2.46 -3.27
N GLY A 66 -8.47 2.40 -3.61
CA GLY A 66 -9.32 3.58 -3.73
C GLY A 66 -9.49 4.39 -2.44
N THR A 67 -9.15 3.80 -1.29
CA THR A 67 -9.14 4.48 0.02
C THR A 67 -7.74 4.70 0.58
N LEU A 68 -6.68 4.35 -0.17
CA LEU A 68 -5.31 4.50 0.28
C LEU A 68 -4.95 5.99 0.43
N ARG A 69 -4.34 6.36 1.56
CA ARG A 69 -3.94 7.75 1.80
C ARG A 69 -2.97 8.23 0.71
N GLY A 70 -3.30 9.34 0.06
CA GLY A 70 -2.49 9.95 -1.00
C GLY A 70 -2.92 9.58 -2.42
N VAL A 71 -3.87 8.66 -2.60
CA VAL A 71 -4.57 8.52 -3.88
C VAL A 71 -5.72 9.53 -3.95
N ARG A 72 -6.13 9.91 -5.17
CA ARG A 72 -7.37 10.70 -5.35
C ARG A 72 -8.60 9.90 -4.91
N GLY A 73 -8.59 8.61 -5.20
CA GLY A 73 -9.56 7.65 -4.69
C GLY A 73 -11.00 7.96 -5.10
N PHE A 74 -11.95 7.57 -4.26
CA PHE A 74 -13.38 7.76 -4.51
C PHE A 74 -13.87 9.21 -4.38
N GLY A 75 -13.03 10.11 -3.85
CA GLY A 75 -13.27 11.56 -3.79
C GLY A 75 -12.73 12.34 -5.00
N ASP A 76 -12.34 11.67 -6.09
CA ASP A 76 -11.82 12.38 -7.28
C ASP A 76 -12.91 13.22 -7.96
N THR A 77 -12.77 14.55 -7.86
CA THR A 77 -13.63 15.53 -8.55
C THR A 77 -13.65 15.40 -10.08
N ARG A 78 -12.69 14.69 -10.68
CA ARG A 78 -12.62 14.42 -12.13
C ARG A 78 -13.17 13.05 -12.52
N ALA A 79 -13.77 12.31 -11.59
CA ALA A 79 -14.44 11.06 -11.91
C ALA A 79 -15.54 11.30 -12.95
N ILE A 80 -15.73 10.35 -13.86
CA ILE A 80 -16.77 10.43 -14.89
C ILE A 80 -18.13 10.56 -14.22
N THR A 81 -18.90 11.57 -14.60
CA THR A 81 -20.28 11.75 -14.15
C THR A 81 -21.20 10.93 -15.05
N LEU A 82 -22.03 10.10 -14.44
CA LEU A 82 -23.08 9.34 -15.12
C LEU A 82 -24.28 10.25 -15.46
N PRO A 83 -25.18 9.85 -16.37
CA PRO A 83 -26.37 10.65 -16.72
C PRO A 83 -27.29 10.99 -15.54
N ASN A 84 -27.21 10.24 -14.44
CA ASN A 84 -27.94 10.50 -13.20
C ASN A 84 -27.26 11.58 -12.31
N GLY A 85 -26.18 12.20 -12.77
CA GLY A 85 -25.45 13.24 -12.04
C GLY A 85 -24.49 12.72 -10.95
N LYS A 86 -24.46 11.40 -10.72
CA LYS A 86 -23.55 10.77 -9.74
C LYS A 86 -22.22 10.39 -10.39
N PRO A 87 -21.11 10.32 -9.62
CA PRO A 87 -19.86 9.80 -10.15
C PRO A 87 -20.01 8.32 -10.52
N VAL A 88 -19.12 7.84 -11.39
CA VAL A 88 -19.04 6.45 -11.85
C VAL A 88 -18.91 5.43 -10.71
N TRP A 89 -18.57 5.87 -9.49
CA TRP A 89 -18.55 5.01 -8.32
C TRP A 89 -19.94 4.52 -7.89
N ASN A 90 -21.01 5.25 -8.19
CA ASN A 90 -22.40 4.84 -7.92
C ASN A 90 -22.97 4.06 -9.11
N GLN A 91 -22.67 2.76 -9.20
CA GLN A 91 -23.07 1.92 -10.33
C GLN A 91 -24.57 1.57 -10.24
N PRO A 92 -25.43 2.03 -11.16
CA PRO A 92 -26.85 1.72 -11.11
C PRO A 92 -27.12 0.24 -11.36
N LEU A 93 -28.01 -0.35 -10.57
CA LEU A 93 -28.55 -1.70 -10.81
C LEU A 93 -29.55 -1.67 -11.96
N ALA A 94 -29.69 -2.81 -12.65
CA ALA A 94 -30.69 -2.99 -13.70
C ALA A 94 -32.09 -2.63 -13.19
N ALA A 95 -32.96 -2.10 -14.04
CA ALA A 95 -34.32 -1.68 -13.68
C ALA A 95 -34.42 -0.63 -12.56
N GLY A 96 -33.32 0.07 -12.23
CA GLY A 96 -33.34 1.18 -11.28
C GLY A 96 -33.59 0.76 -9.83
N VAL A 97 -33.37 -0.51 -9.48
CA VAL A 97 -33.65 -1.04 -8.13
C VAL A 97 -32.66 -0.55 -7.06
N GLY A 98 -31.66 0.23 -7.45
CA GLY A 98 -30.69 0.82 -6.54
C GLY A 98 -29.35 1.09 -7.24
N GLU A 99 -28.32 1.24 -6.43
CA GLU A 99 -26.94 1.41 -6.87
C GLU A 99 -25.99 0.56 -6.03
N VAL A 100 -24.88 0.15 -6.65
CA VAL A 100 -23.77 -0.55 -6.01
C VAL A 100 -22.62 0.43 -5.88
N LEU A 101 -22.12 0.58 -4.66
CA LEU A 101 -20.89 1.33 -4.38
C LEU A 101 -19.67 0.40 -4.52
N PRO A 102 -18.45 0.95 -4.71
CA PRO A 102 -17.24 0.13 -4.82
C PRO A 102 -16.86 -0.58 -3.52
N PHE A 103 -17.48 -0.18 -2.40
CA PHE A 103 -17.30 -0.72 -1.08
C PHE A 103 -18.67 -0.83 -0.41
N HIS A 104 -18.75 -1.58 0.70
CA HIS A 104 -19.99 -1.80 1.44
C HIS A 104 -20.00 -0.92 2.69
N PRO A 105 -20.44 0.34 2.59
CA PRO A 105 -20.48 1.21 3.75
C PRO A 105 -21.56 0.75 4.72
N THR A 106 -21.21 0.64 6.00
CA THR A 106 -22.18 0.49 7.08
C THR A 106 -22.67 1.85 7.58
N ALA A 107 -21.97 2.94 7.26
CA ALA A 107 -22.32 4.30 7.63
C ALA A 107 -23.07 5.04 6.51
N ALA A 108 -24.04 5.86 6.87
CA ALA A 108 -24.86 6.62 5.92
C ALA A 108 -24.12 7.80 5.25
N ASN A 109 -23.05 8.32 5.87
CA ASN A 109 -22.21 9.38 5.32
C ASN A 109 -20.74 8.95 5.41
N LEU A 110 -20.04 9.02 4.27
CA LEU A 110 -18.69 8.51 4.10
C LEU A 110 -17.62 9.59 4.06
N GLY A 111 -18.03 10.87 4.09
CA GLY A 111 -17.10 11.99 3.97
C GLY A 111 -16.30 11.98 2.67
N LEU A 112 -16.87 11.39 1.61
CA LEU A 112 -16.36 11.35 0.25
C LEU A 112 -16.97 12.48 -0.58
#